data_AF-A0A935Y743-F1
#
_entry.id   AF-A0A935Y743-F1
#
_cell.length_a   1.000
_cell.length_b   1.000
_cell.length_c   1.000
_cell.angle_alpha   90.00
_cell.angle_beta   90.00
_cell.angle_gamma   90.00
#
_symmetry.space_group_name_H-M   'P 1'
#
loop_
_entity.id
_entity.type
_entity.pdbx_description
1 polymer ?
#
loop_
_entity_poly.entity_id
_entity_poly.type
_entity_poly.pdbx_seq_one_letter_code
_entity_poly.pdbx_strand_id
1 'polypeptide(L)' 'MEGITEYQLDNGLKVLLYPDNSKQTITVNITYLVGSRHRGLWREGMAHLLEHMVFKGTPNHPTSRMN' A
#
# COMPACT_ATOMS: atom_id res chain seq x y z
N MET A 1 -8.72 20.40 9.99
CA MET A 1 -7.93 19.24 10.45
C MET A 1 -6.49 19.72 10.58
N GLU A 2 -6.11 20.20 11.76
CA GLU A 2 -4.74 20.66 11.99
C GLU A 2 -3.82 19.46 12.22
N GLY A 3 -2.59 19.52 11.71
CA GLY A 3 -1.55 18.51 11.97
C GLY A 3 -1.29 17.48 10.87
N ILE A 4 -2.05 17.45 9.77
CA ILE A 4 -1.76 16.59 8.60
C ILE A 4 -1.21 17.46 7.47
N THR A 5 -0.04 17.12 6.95
CA THR A 5 0.54 17.72 5.74
C THR A 5 0.33 16.78 4.55
N GLU A 6 -0.15 17.32 3.44
CA GLU A 6 -0.40 16.57 2.20
C GLU A 6 0.66 16.92 1.15
N TYR A 7 1.20 15.90 0.49
CA TYR A 7 2.09 16.02 -0.65
C TYR A 7 1.53 15.26 -1.85
N GLN A 8 1.76 15.81 -3.03
CA GLN A 8 1.45 15.17 -4.30
C GLN A 8 2.77 14.98 -5.06
N LEU A 9 3.11 13.74 -5.37
CA LEU A 9 4.29 13.41 -6.16
C LEU A 9 3.97 13.50 -7.65
N ASP A 10 5.00 13.71 -8.49
CA ASP A 10 4.89 13.83 -9.95
C ASP A 10 4.23 12.61 -10.61
N ASN A 11 4.38 11.43 -10.00
CA ASN A 11 3.77 10.18 -10.48
C ASN A 11 2.30 10.00 -10.07
N GLY A 12 1.68 10.99 -9.42
CA GLY A 12 0.30 10.94 -8.97
C GLY A 12 0.08 10.32 -7.60
N LEU A 13 1.14 9.86 -6.90
CA LEU A 13 1.00 9.35 -5.52
C LEU A 13 0.75 10.50 -4.53
N LYS A 14 -0.34 10.36 -3.75
CA LYS A 14 -0.67 11.23 -2.64
C LYS A 14 -0.06 10.71 -1.34
N VAL A 15 0.65 11.56 -0.62
CA VAL A 15 1.29 11.24 0.67
C VAL A 15 0.66 12.11 1.76
N LEU A 16 0.21 11.48 2.83
CA LEU A 16 -0.31 12.15 4.02
C LEU A 16 0.68 11.94 5.17
N LEU A 17 1.24 13.03 5.68
CA LEU A 17 2.19 13.03 6.78
C LEU A 17 1.52 13.59 8.04
N TYR A 18 1.59 12.83 9.12
CA TYR A 18 1.13 13.24 10.44
C TYR A 18 2.27 13.04 11.45
N PRO A 19 2.93 14.12 11.91
CA PRO A 19 4.00 14.01 12.90
C PRO A 19 3.44 13.75 14.30
N ASP A 20 3.96 12.72 14.95
CA ASP A 20 3.63 12.34 16.33
C ASP A 20 4.91 12.18 17.15
N ASN A 21 5.34 13.27 17.80
CA ASN A 21 6.57 13.29 18.60
C ASN A 21 6.47 12.48 19.92
N SER A 22 5.30 11.93 20.25
CA SER A 22 5.12 11.10 21.44
C SER A 22 5.60 9.66 21.26
N LYS A 23 5.88 9.24 20.01
CA LYS A 23 6.25 7.87 19.66
C LYS A 23 7.67 7.81 19.08
N GLN A 24 8.41 6.76 19.43
CA GLN A 24 9.73 6.46 18.84
C GLN A 24 9.63 5.51 17.62
N THR A 25 8.41 5.27 17.12
CA THR A 25 8.14 4.39 15.99
C THR A 25 7.44 5.15 14.88
N ILE A 26 7.66 4.70 13.64
CA ILE A 26 7.01 5.24 12.45
C ILE A 26 6.12 4.14 11.86
N THR A 27 4.88 4.49 11.53
CA THR A 27 3.97 3.61 10.80
C THR A 27 3.81 4.14 9.38
N VAL A 28 4.09 3.29 8.40
CA VAL A 28 3.86 3.59 6.98
C VAL A 28 2.72 2.70 6.50
N ASN A 29 1.69 3.32 5.92
CA ASN A 29 0.59 2.62 5.28
C ASN A 29 0.50 3.06 3.82
N ILE A 30 0.31 2.10 2.91
CA ILE A 30 0.08 2.35 1.50
C ILE A 30 -1.31 1.82 1.16
N THR A 31 -2.19 2.71 0.73
CA THR A 31 -3.56 2.35 0.33
C THR A 31 -3.71 2.53 -1.17
N TYR A 32 -3.98 1.44 -1.86
CA TYR A 32 -4.34 1.46 -3.27
C TYR A 32 -5.85 1.60 -3.38
N LEU A 33 -6.33 2.66 -4.04
CA LEU A 33 -7.76 2.93 -4.23
C LEU A 33 -8.36 2.03 -5.33
N VAL A 34 -8.34 0.72 -5.11
CA VAL A 34 -8.87 -0.29 -6.04
C VAL A 34 -10.12 -0.95 -5.43
N GLY A 35 -11.31 -0.70 -6.00
CA GLY A 35 -12.59 -1.13 -5.43
C GLY A 35 -13.78 -1.05 -6.40
N SER A 36 -14.87 -1.77 -6.10
CA SER A 36 -15.85 -2.44 -6.98
C SER A 36 -16.69 -1.65 -8.01
N ARG A 37 -16.39 -0.39 -8.34
CA ARG A 37 -17.33 0.39 -9.19
C ARG A 37 -17.23 0.14 -10.71
N HIS A 38 -16.21 -0.58 -11.19
CA HIS A 38 -15.96 -0.78 -12.63
C HIS A 38 -15.34 -2.16 -12.96
N ARG A 39 -15.90 -3.27 -12.46
CA ARG A 39 -15.36 -4.61 -12.77
C ARG A 39 -16.41 -5.50 -13.41
N GLY A 40 -16.15 -5.96 -14.63
CA GLY A 40 -16.88 -7.08 -15.24
C GLY A 40 -16.61 -8.39 -14.49
N LEU A 41 -17.54 -9.34 -14.63
CA LEU A 41 -17.65 -10.64 -13.94
C LEU A 41 -16.34 -11.44 -13.74
N TRP A 42 -15.31 -11.18 -14.55
CA TRP A 42 -14.03 -11.93 -14.58
C TRP A 42 -12.91 -11.33 -13.72
N ARG A 43 -13.13 -10.23 -13.00
CA ARG A 43 -12.08 -9.50 -12.23
C ARG A 43 -12.31 -9.48 -10.71
N GLU A 44 -13.33 -10.20 -10.25
CA GLU A 44 -13.60 -10.41 -8.84
C GLU A 44 -12.50 -11.30 -8.22
N GLY A 45 -12.03 -10.99 -7.01
CA GLY A 45 -10.97 -11.75 -6.33
C GLY A 45 -9.51 -11.44 -6.70
N MET A 46 -9.24 -10.74 -7.82
CA MET A 46 -7.85 -10.44 -8.23
C MET A 46 -7.08 -9.53 -7.26
N ALA A 47 -7.76 -8.62 -6.56
CA ALA A 47 -7.11 -7.79 -5.54
C ALA A 47 -6.60 -8.63 -4.36
N HIS A 48 -7.39 -9.60 -3.92
CA HIS A 48 -7.00 -10.52 -2.85
C HIS A 48 -5.86 -11.44 -3.30
N LEU A 49 -5.90 -11.97 -4.53
CA LEU A 49 -4.78 -12.74 -5.08
C LEU A 49 -3.48 -11.92 -5.11
N LEU A 50 -3.54 -10.67 -5.57
CA LEU A 50 -2.37 -9.78 -5.59
C LEU A 50 -1.83 -9.49 -4.18
N GLU A 51 -2.71 -9.31 -3.19
CA GLU A 51 -2.31 -9.17 -1.78
C GLU A 51 -1.50 -10.36 -1.28
N HIS A 52 -1.91 -11.60 -1.58
CA HIS A 52 -1.11 -12.80 -1.26
C HIS A 52 0.25 -12.81 -1.95
N MET A 53 0.31 -12.34 -3.20
CA MET A 53 1.54 -12.37 -4.00
C MET A 53 2.57 -11.33 -3.57
N VAL A 54 2.16 -10.20 -2.96
CA VAL A 54 3.08 -9.19 -2.42
C VAL A 54 4.06 -9.79 -1.40
N PHE A 55 3.67 -10.87 -0.72
CA PHE A 55 4.51 -11.56 0.27
C PHE A 55 5.36 -12.71 -0.31
N LYS A 56 5.23 -13.04 -1.60
CA LYS A 56 5.97 -14.13 -2.27
C LYS A 56 7.32 -13.70 -2.85
N GLY A 57 7.80 -12.52 -2.42
CA GLY A 57 9.14 -12.04 -2.73
C GLY A 57 9.17 -11.14 -3.97
N THR A 58 10.25 -10.39 -4.09
CA THR A 58 10.50 -9.45 -5.19
C THR A 58 11.86 -9.76 -5.82
N PRO A 59 12.17 -9.25 -7.03
CA PRO A 59 13.49 -9.47 -7.65
C PRO A 59 14.66 -9.05 -6.76
N ASN A 60 14.48 -8.01 -5.95
CA ASN A 60 15.51 -7.47 -5.05
C ASN A 60 15.45 -8.09 -3.64
N HIS A 61 14.36 -8.77 -3.29
CA HIS A 61 14.17 -9.44 -2.01
C HIS A 61 13.40 -10.75 -2.22
N PRO A 62 14.08 -11.80 -2.73
CA PRO A 62 13.43 -13.08 -3.00
C PRO A 62 13.03 -13.74 -1.68
N THR A 63 11.88 -14.41 -1.63
CA THR A 63 11.46 -15.13 -0.44
C THR A 63 12.47 -16.21 -0.10
N SER A 64 13.04 -16.16 1.10
CA SER A 64 13.87 -17.25 1.63
C SER A 64 13.06 -18.54 1.54
N ARG A 65 13.62 -19.57 0.89
CA ARG A 65 13.06 -20.92 0.96
C ARG A 65 12.94 -21.27 2.45
N MET A 66 11.73 -21.53 2.93
CA MET A 66 11.58 -22.28 4.17
C MET A 66 12.04 -23.69 3.84
N ASN A 67 13.12 -24.13 4.47
CA ASN A 67 13.56 -25.52 4.45
C ASN A 67 12.56 -26.39 5.22
#